data_AF-A0A2S5L7P1-F1
#
_entry.id   AF-A0A2S5L7P1-F1
#
_cell.length_a   1.000
_cell.length_b   1.000
_cell.length_c   1.000
_cell.angle_alpha   90.00
_cell.angle_beta   90.00
_cell.angle_gamma   90.00
#
_symmetry.space_group_name_H-M   'P 1'
#
loop_
_entity.id
_entity.type
_entity.pdbx_description
1 polymer ?
#
loop_
_entity_poly.entity_id
_entity_poly.type
_entity_poly.pdbx_seq_one_letter_code
_entity_poly.pdbx_strand_id
1 'polypeptide(L)'
;MIRQFINACLLLILMCQTAIAQPADINSRLNVSIHMRDSGYTMGDYINMHVEISTKNKLSIDPESLPLIGRINPWLDLQDLQVKSEKGKTTLDFTWQIFATVEIAQSLKTPQIQLKNLANPQQLITIPAQRFYYSPVLPYPIGEVKRHDNIPPPAFDVHTPLMLMGICLILATILSLLLLWLKDLLPWLPYQPGPMTALARQLKACGNDHLQHDQLQIIHHALNSTAKQSLYPSTLDKLFKVAPYLEKERDAIHAFFKASWHSIYENTSETPAITVAQTLAWVNRSAIAERLYRKHAEVAHKKLHR
;
A
#
# COMPACT_ATOMS: atom_id res chain seq x y z
N MET A 1 -74.21 13.36 -33.11
CA MET A 1 -73.00 13.47 -32.28
C MET A 1 -72.01 12.31 -32.43
N ILE A 2 -72.44 11.06 -32.64
CA ILE A 2 -71.54 9.88 -32.77
C ILE A 2 -70.57 9.96 -33.97
N ARG A 3 -71.02 10.55 -35.09
CA ARG A 3 -70.23 10.62 -36.33
C ARG A 3 -69.05 11.62 -36.26
N GLN A 4 -69.09 12.59 -35.35
CA GLN A 4 -67.99 13.54 -35.15
C GLN A 4 -66.89 12.98 -34.24
N PHE A 5 -67.24 12.12 -33.29
CA PHE A 5 -66.27 11.42 -32.44
C PHE A 5 -65.43 10.40 -33.23
N ILE A 6 -66.03 9.72 -34.21
CA ILE A 6 -65.32 8.74 -35.05
C ILE A 6 -64.30 9.44 -35.95
N ASN A 7 -64.64 10.59 -36.54
CA ASN A 7 -63.72 11.34 -37.39
C ASN A 7 -62.56 11.97 -36.60
N ALA A 8 -62.80 12.41 -35.35
CA ALA A 8 -61.75 12.91 -34.48
C ALA A 8 -60.77 11.80 -34.05
N CYS A 9 -61.26 10.59 -33.83
CA CYS A 9 -60.43 9.44 -33.49
C CYS A 9 -59.59 8.95 -34.69
N LEU A 10 -60.15 9.02 -35.91
CA LEU A 10 -59.43 8.64 -37.13
C LEU A 10 -58.30 9.64 -37.49
N LEU A 11 -58.48 10.93 -37.19
CA LEU A 11 -57.46 11.96 -37.41
C LEU A 11 -56.32 11.89 -36.38
N LEU A 12 -56.59 11.43 -35.16
CA LEU A 12 -55.57 11.22 -34.13
C LEU A 12 -54.67 10.01 -34.44
N ILE A 13 -55.22 8.98 -35.09
CA ILE A 13 -54.46 7.79 -35.52
C ILE A 13 -53.59 8.10 -36.75
N LEU A 14 -54.00 9.05 -37.60
CA LEU A 14 -53.21 9.43 -38.79
C LEU A 14 -51.99 10.31 -38.46
N MET A 15 -52.01 11.07 -37.35
CA MET A 15 -50.87 11.90 -36.94
C MET A 15 -49.78 11.16 -36.15
N CYS A 16 -49.98 9.88 -35.82
CA CYS A 16 -48.97 9.07 -35.10
C CYS A 16 -47.99 8.34 -36.04
N GLN A 17 -47.98 8.66 -37.34
CA GLN A 17 -47.02 8.09 -38.32
C GLN A 17 -45.78 8.97 -38.55
N THR A 18 -45.36 9.77 -37.58
CA THR A 18 -44.07 10.46 -37.66
C THR A 18 -42.92 9.49 -37.38
N ALA A 19 -42.37 8.98 -38.48
CA ALA A 19 -40.95 8.64 -38.65
C ALA A 19 -40.31 7.78 -37.55
N ILE A 20 -40.62 6.49 -37.55
CA ILE A 20 -39.61 5.50 -37.20
C ILE A 20 -38.65 5.45 -38.39
N ALA A 21 -37.59 6.26 -38.33
CA ALA A 21 -36.42 6.06 -39.16
C ALA A 21 -35.93 4.64 -38.89
N GLN A 22 -36.17 3.73 -39.83
CA GLN A 22 -35.48 2.45 -39.83
C GLN A 22 -33.99 2.77 -39.86
N PRO A 23 -33.19 2.36 -38.86
CA PRO A 23 -31.76 2.45 -39.01
C PRO A 23 -31.43 1.67 -40.27
N ALA A 24 -30.80 2.35 -41.23
CA ALA A 24 -30.29 1.70 -42.42
C ALA A 24 -29.51 0.47 -41.95
N ASP A 25 -29.87 -0.69 -42.50
CA ASP A 25 -29.19 -1.93 -42.25
C ASP A 25 -27.80 -1.82 -42.89
N ILE A 26 -26.84 -1.21 -42.17
CA ILE A 26 -25.43 -1.06 -42.59
C ILE A 26 -24.69 -2.38 -42.38
N ASN A 27 -25.39 -3.51 -42.43
CA ASN A 27 -24.79 -4.83 -42.61
C ASN A 27 -24.35 -5.02 -44.06
N SER A 28 -23.52 -4.10 -44.56
CA SER A 28 -22.59 -4.40 -45.63
C SER A 28 -21.67 -5.51 -45.12
N ARG A 29 -22.05 -6.77 -45.38
CA ARG A 29 -21.21 -7.93 -45.09
C ARG A 29 -19.89 -7.71 -45.81
N LEU A 30 -18.88 -7.29 -45.06
CA LEU A 30 -17.52 -7.13 -45.56
C LEU A 30 -17.07 -8.49 -46.09
N ASN A 31 -16.53 -8.52 -47.30
CA ASN A 31 -16.02 -9.76 -47.85
C ASN A 31 -14.66 -10.04 -47.20
N VAL A 32 -14.64 -11.04 -46.32
CA VAL A 32 -13.43 -11.50 -45.62
C VAL A 32 -13.02 -12.83 -46.24
N SER A 33 -11.93 -12.82 -47.02
CA SER A 33 -11.29 -14.04 -47.53
C SER A 33 -10.17 -14.46 -46.58
N ILE A 34 -10.08 -15.75 -46.31
CA ILE A 34 -9.09 -16.31 -45.38
C ILE A 34 -8.36 -17.44 -46.08
N HIS A 35 -7.03 -17.39 -46.03
CA HIS A 35 -6.13 -18.39 -46.57
C HIS A 35 -5.28 -18.95 -45.43
N MET A 36 -5.43 -20.25 -45.18
CA MET A 36 -4.74 -20.98 -44.15
C MET A 36 -4.60 -22.44 -44.60
N ARG A 37 -3.43 -23.04 -44.39
CA ARG A 37 -3.27 -24.49 -44.61
C ARG A 37 -4.13 -25.23 -43.59
N ASP A 38 -4.84 -26.26 -44.02
CA ASP A 38 -5.86 -26.95 -43.22
C ASP A 38 -5.34 -28.23 -42.54
N SER A 39 -4.14 -28.71 -42.87
CA SER A 39 -3.64 -30.02 -42.44
C SER A 39 -2.11 -30.07 -42.39
N GLY A 40 -1.57 -31.15 -41.81
CA GLY A 40 -0.12 -31.36 -41.72
C GLY A 40 0.57 -30.55 -40.62
N TYR A 41 -0.16 -30.18 -39.57
CA TYR A 41 0.41 -29.54 -38.38
C TYR A 41 0.72 -30.57 -37.29
N THR A 42 1.85 -30.35 -36.62
CA THR A 42 2.37 -31.10 -35.47
C THR A 42 2.87 -30.13 -34.40
N MET A 43 3.30 -30.66 -33.25
CA MET A 43 3.71 -29.83 -32.12
C MET A 43 4.91 -28.95 -32.49
N GLY A 44 4.80 -27.66 -32.15
CA GLY A 44 5.83 -26.66 -32.44
C GLY A 44 5.69 -25.99 -33.80
N ASP A 45 4.81 -26.47 -34.68
CA ASP A 45 4.59 -25.87 -35.99
C ASP A 45 3.95 -24.48 -35.90
N TYR A 46 4.25 -23.69 -36.94
CA TYR A 46 3.65 -22.39 -37.16
C TYR A 46 2.46 -22.49 -38.14
N ILE A 47 1.33 -21.90 -37.76
CA ILE A 47 0.18 -21.70 -38.63
C ILE A 47 0.24 -20.27 -39.18
N ASN A 48 0.43 -20.16 -40.48
CA ASN A 48 0.32 -18.89 -41.20
C ASN A 48 -1.13 -18.72 -41.67
N MET A 49 -1.81 -17.71 -41.15
CA MET A 49 -3.18 -17.36 -41.52
C MET A 49 -3.20 -15.97 -42.15
N HIS A 50 -3.51 -15.92 -43.45
CA HIS A 50 -3.63 -14.69 -44.21
C HIS A 50 -5.10 -14.31 -44.36
N VAL A 51 -5.48 -13.14 -43.88
CA VAL A 51 -6.85 -12.63 -43.92
C VAL A 51 -6.88 -11.39 -44.80
N GLU A 52 -7.70 -11.40 -45.84
CA GLU A 52 -7.94 -10.23 -46.67
C GLU A 52 -9.37 -9.72 -46.48
N ILE A 53 -9.48 -8.42 -46.24
CA ILE A 53 -10.75 -7.73 -46.05
C ILE A 53 -10.89 -6.75 -47.20
N SER A 54 -11.84 -7.03 -48.10
CA SER A 54 -12.14 -6.16 -49.23
C SER A 54 -13.31 -5.25 -48.90
N THR A 55 -13.10 -3.93 -49.00
CA THR A 55 -14.15 -2.94 -48.77
C THR A 55 -14.13 -1.82 -49.82
N LYS A 56 -15.30 -1.26 -50.10
CA LYS A 56 -15.46 -0.17 -51.08
C LYS A 56 -14.84 1.15 -50.58
N ASN A 57 -14.71 1.32 -49.28
CA ASN A 57 -14.19 2.54 -48.65
C ASN A 57 -12.89 2.24 -47.91
N LYS A 58 -12.03 3.25 -47.66
CA LYS A 58 -10.79 3.06 -46.88
C LYS A 58 -11.13 2.55 -45.48
N LEU A 59 -10.78 1.30 -45.17
CA LEU A 59 -10.91 0.71 -43.83
C LEU A 59 -9.78 1.24 -42.94
N SER A 60 -10.10 1.66 -41.72
CA SER A 60 -9.11 1.96 -40.69
C SER A 60 -9.39 1.04 -39.52
N ILE A 61 -8.55 0.04 -39.30
CA ILE A 61 -8.71 -0.87 -38.16
C ILE A 61 -8.25 -0.15 -36.89
N ASP A 62 -9.04 -0.29 -35.83
CA ASP A 62 -8.66 0.18 -34.50
C ASP A 62 -7.53 -0.71 -33.94
N PRO A 63 -6.32 -0.16 -33.67
CA PRO A 63 -5.21 -0.93 -33.12
C PRO A 63 -5.54 -1.61 -31.78
N GLU A 64 -6.43 -1.04 -30.97
CA GLU A 64 -6.83 -1.61 -29.68
C GLU A 64 -7.74 -2.84 -29.84
N SER A 65 -8.32 -3.04 -31.02
CA SER A 65 -9.15 -4.21 -31.31
C SER A 65 -8.37 -5.42 -31.80
N LEU A 66 -7.06 -5.27 -32.06
CA LEU A 66 -6.20 -6.37 -32.50
C LEU A 66 -5.88 -7.31 -31.33
N PRO A 67 -5.78 -8.63 -31.57
CA PRO A 67 -5.36 -9.56 -30.53
C PRO A 67 -3.92 -9.28 -30.11
N LEU A 68 -3.67 -9.38 -28.80
CA LEU A 68 -2.34 -9.19 -28.23
C LEU A 68 -1.44 -10.38 -28.60
N ILE A 69 -0.17 -10.07 -28.88
CA ILE A 69 0.89 -11.06 -29.05
C ILE A 69 1.08 -11.82 -27.73
N GLY A 70 1.19 -13.13 -27.82
CA GLY A 70 1.34 -14.03 -26.68
C GLY A 70 0.23 -15.08 -26.58
N ARG A 71 0.23 -15.76 -25.43
CA ARG A 71 -0.60 -16.95 -25.19
C ARG A 71 -2.08 -16.62 -25.20
N ILE A 72 -2.80 -17.11 -26.22
CA ILE A 72 -4.26 -16.96 -26.33
C ILE A 72 -4.99 -18.07 -25.58
N ASN A 73 -4.50 -19.30 -25.69
CA ASN A 73 -5.04 -20.44 -24.96
C ASN A 73 -3.88 -21.40 -24.58
N PRO A 74 -4.11 -22.45 -23.78
CA PRO A 74 -3.03 -23.33 -23.30
C PRO A 74 -2.23 -24.03 -24.40
N TRP A 75 -2.73 -24.07 -25.63
CA TRP A 75 -2.18 -24.84 -26.75
C TRP A 75 -1.79 -24.00 -27.97
N LEU A 76 -2.14 -22.70 -28.00
CA LEU A 76 -1.96 -21.78 -29.12
C LEU A 76 -1.44 -20.44 -28.63
N ASP A 77 -0.37 -19.99 -29.27
CA ASP A 77 0.29 -18.72 -29.02
C ASP A 77 0.28 -17.86 -30.29
N LEU A 78 0.03 -16.55 -30.16
CA LEU A 78 0.16 -15.61 -31.27
C LEU A 78 1.56 -15.01 -31.24
N GLN A 79 2.43 -15.41 -32.18
CA GLN A 79 3.82 -14.96 -32.22
C GLN A 79 3.99 -13.63 -32.95
N ASP A 80 3.29 -13.45 -34.06
CA ASP A 80 3.37 -12.22 -34.85
C ASP A 80 2.02 -11.88 -35.49
N LEU A 81 1.79 -10.58 -35.65
CA LEU A 81 0.62 -10.01 -36.29
C LEU A 81 1.03 -8.79 -37.11
N GLN A 82 0.94 -8.91 -38.43
CA GLN A 82 1.21 -7.81 -39.35
C GLN A 82 -0.08 -7.34 -40.00
N VAL A 83 -0.29 -6.01 -40.01
CA VAL A 83 -1.46 -5.39 -40.63
C VAL A 83 -0.98 -4.45 -41.72
N LYS A 84 -1.45 -4.67 -42.96
CA LYS A 84 -1.17 -3.80 -44.11
C LYS A 84 -2.49 -3.34 -44.70
N SER A 85 -2.60 -2.05 -45.01
CA SER A 85 -3.78 -1.46 -45.64
C SER A 85 -3.39 -0.73 -46.91
N GLU A 86 -3.80 -1.24 -48.07
CA GLU A 86 -3.51 -0.68 -49.38
C GLU A 86 -4.79 -0.52 -50.21
N LYS A 87 -5.06 0.70 -50.70
CA LYS A 87 -6.08 1.02 -51.73
C LYS A 87 -7.41 0.25 -51.62
N GLY A 88 -8.03 0.20 -50.43
CA GLY A 88 -9.34 -0.45 -50.21
C GLY A 88 -9.28 -1.95 -49.88
N LYS A 89 -8.09 -2.52 -49.77
CA LYS A 89 -7.83 -3.86 -49.27
C LYS A 89 -7.01 -3.78 -47.98
N THR A 90 -7.45 -4.46 -46.94
CA THR A 90 -6.69 -4.60 -45.71
C THR A 90 -6.33 -6.07 -45.53
N THR A 91 -5.04 -6.35 -45.35
CA THR A 91 -4.51 -7.69 -45.13
C THR A 91 -3.97 -7.82 -43.72
N LEU A 92 -4.35 -8.90 -43.02
CA LEU A 92 -3.79 -9.28 -41.74
C LEU A 92 -3.08 -10.62 -41.87
N ASP A 93 -1.81 -10.64 -41.50
CA ASP A 93 -0.97 -11.85 -41.45
C ASP A 93 -0.80 -12.26 -39.99
N PHE A 94 -1.36 -13.41 -39.61
CA PHE A 94 -1.20 -13.99 -38.29
C PHE A 94 -0.24 -15.18 -38.34
N THR A 95 0.71 -15.20 -37.41
CA THR A 95 1.61 -16.34 -37.18
C THR A 95 1.29 -16.96 -35.84
N TRP A 96 0.59 -18.10 -35.84
CA TRP A 96 0.30 -18.84 -34.62
C TRP A 96 1.31 -19.95 -34.39
N GLN A 97 1.62 -20.29 -33.14
CA GLN A 97 2.44 -21.44 -32.79
C GLN A 97 1.66 -22.42 -31.91
N ILE A 98 1.75 -23.71 -32.24
CA ILE A 98 1.06 -24.78 -31.53
C ILE A 98 1.98 -25.40 -30.48
N PHE A 99 1.52 -25.51 -29.24
CA PHE A 99 2.30 -26.08 -28.13
C PHE A 99 1.72 -27.36 -27.50
N ALA A 100 0.49 -27.76 -27.84
CA ALA A 100 -0.10 -28.96 -27.24
C ALA A 100 0.34 -30.26 -27.91
N THR A 101 0.53 -31.30 -27.12
CA THR A 101 0.59 -32.68 -27.61
C THR A 101 -0.82 -33.26 -27.70
N VAL A 102 -1.07 -34.06 -28.74
CA VAL A 102 -2.29 -34.88 -28.84
C VAL A 102 -1.91 -36.34 -29.06
N GLU A 103 -2.69 -37.24 -28.48
CA GLU A 103 -2.53 -38.69 -28.64
C GLU A 103 -3.18 -39.18 -29.95
N ILE A 104 -4.24 -38.50 -30.38
CA ILE A 104 -5.03 -38.87 -31.57
C ILE A 104 -5.18 -37.62 -32.45
N ALA A 105 -5.16 -37.81 -33.77
CA ALA A 105 -5.42 -36.75 -34.72
C ALA A 105 -6.78 -36.12 -34.46
N GLN A 106 -6.84 -34.79 -34.34
CA GLN A 106 -8.07 -34.07 -34.03
C GLN A 106 -8.22 -32.81 -34.87
N SER A 107 -9.48 -32.41 -35.09
CA SER A 107 -9.83 -31.17 -35.77
C SER A 107 -9.91 -30.04 -34.75
N LEU A 108 -8.96 -29.10 -34.78
CA LEU A 108 -8.95 -27.89 -33.97
C LEU A 108 -9.46 -26.68 -34.76
N LYS A 109 -9.73 -25.58 -34.06
CA LYS A 109 -10.15 -24.32 -34.66
C LYS A 109 -9.34 -23.16 -34.11
N THR A 110 -8.94 -22.22 -34.97
CA THR A 110 -8.38 -20.92 -34.54
C THR A 110 -9.45 -20.10 -33.81
N PRO A 111 -9.07 -19.16 -32.93
CA PRO A 111 -10.03 -18.28 -32.28
C PRO A 111 -10.76 -17.39 -33.30
N GLN A 112 -12.03 -17.11 -33.04
CA GLN A 112 -12.75 -16.06 -33.76
C GLN A 112 -12.24 -14.69 -33.29
N ILE A 113 -11.94 -13.79 -34.23
CA ILE A 113 -11.38 -12.46 -33.93
C ILE A 113 -12.41 -11.40 -34.32
N GLN A 114 -12.68 -10.45 -33.43
CA GLN A 114 -13.56 -9.32 -33.68
C GLN A 114 -12.73 -8.04 -33.73
N LEU A 115 -12.73 -7.36 -34.86
CA LEU A 115 -12.03 -6.11 -35.07
C LEU A 115 -13.04 -4.96 -35.14
N LYS A 116 -12.63 -3.78 -34.66
CA LYS A 116 -13.43 -2.55 -34.73
C LYS A 116 -12.91 -1.66 -35.86
N ASN A 117 -13.82 -0.97 -36.53
CA ASN A 117 -13.46 0.08 -37.48
C ASN A 117 -13.32 1.43 -36.74
N LEU A 118 -12.16 2.08 -36.88
CA LEU A 118 -11.86 3.38 -36.28
C LEU A 118 -12.79 4.48 -36.82
N ALA A 119 -13.18 4.41 -38.09
CA ALA A 119 -14.06 5.40 -38.73
C ALA A 119 -15.54 5.21 -38.35
N ASN A 120 -15.93 4.00 -37.97
CA ASN A 120 -17.29 3.70 -37.51
C ASN A 120 -17.24 2.62 -36.42
N PRO A 121 -17.23 3.01 -35.13
CA PRO A 121 -17.14 2.08 -34.01
C PRO A 121 -18.26 1.05 -33.93
N GLN A 122 -19.41 1.32 -34.57
CA GLN A 122 -20.56 0.39 -34.62
C GLN A 122 -20.37 -0.71 -35.68
N GLN A 123 -19.43 -0.54 -36.62
CA GLN A 123 -19.13 -1.53 -37.64
C GLN A 123 -18.09 -2.53 -37.11
N LEU A 124 -18.57 -3.69 -36.67
CA LEU A 124 -17.74 -4.82 -36.24
C LEU A 124 -17.35 -5.70 -37.42
N ILE A 125 -16.07 -6.03 -37.53
CA ILE A 125 -15.52 -6.92 -38.54
C ILE A 125 -15.18 -8.24 -37.86
N THR A 126 -15.87 -9.31 -38.26
CA THR A 126 -15.66 -10.62 -37.65
C THR A 126 -14.83 -11.50 -38.57
N ILE A 127 -13.68 -11.96 -38.09
CA ILE A 127 -12.86 -12.98 -38.72
C ILE A 127 -13.28 -14.34 -38.13
N PRO A 128 -13.94 -15.22 -38.91
CA PRO A 128 -14.41 -16.51 -38.42
C PRO A 128 -13.26 -17.46 -38.07
N ALA A 129 -13.48 -18.27 -37.02
CA ALA A 129 -12.62 -19.37 -36.63
C ALA A 129 -12.39 -20.36 -37.78
N GLN A 130 -11.12 -20.62 -38.11
CA GLN A 130 -10.73 -21.56 -39.16
C GLN A 130 -10.41 -22.93 -38.58
N ARG A 131 -10.94 -23.97 -39.22
CA ARG A 131 -10.68 -25.36 -38.81
C ARG A 131 -9.39 -25.87 -39.46
N PHE A 132 -8.60 -26.63 -38.71
CA PHE A 132 -7.46 -27.38 -39.22
C PHE A 132 -7.32 -28.74 -38.53
N TYR A 133 -6.64 -29.66 -39.19
CA TYR A 133 -6.34 -31.00 -38.72
C TYR A 133 -4.95 -31.04 -38.10
N TYR A 134 -4.92 -31.45 -36.83
CA TYR A 134 -3.72 -31.54 -36.02
C TYR A 134 -3.30 -33.00 -35.81
N SER A 135 -2.05 -33.32 -36.12
CA SER A 135 -1.53 -34.68 -36.09
C SER A 135 -0.86 -34.98 -34.74
N PRO A 136 -0.99 -36.21 -34.23
CA PRO A 136 -0.34 -36.61 -32.99
C PRO A 136 1.16 -36.77 -33.20
N VAL A 137 1.94 -36.33 -32.20
CA VAL A 137 3.39 -36.57 -32.12
C VAL A 137 3.67 -37.82 -31.28
N LEU A 138 2.76 -38.14 -30.36
CA LEU A 138 2.87 -39.31 -29.51
C LEU A 138 2.44 -40.56 -30.30
N PRO A 139 3.10 -41.71 -30.10
CA PRO A 139 2.62 -42.97 -30.65
C PRO A 139 1.23 -43.26 -30.10
N TYR A 140 0.37 -43.87 -30.93
CA TYR A 140 -0.93 -44.34 -30.47
C TYR A 140 -0.71 -45.29 -29.28
N PRO A 141 -1.41 -45.07 -28.14
CA PRO A 141 -1.15 -45.85 -26.93
C PRO A 141 -1.44 -47.33 -27.20
N ILE A 142 -0.43 -48.19 -27.03
CA ILE A 142 -0.60 -49.65 -27.05
C ILE A 142 -0.97 -50.07 -25.63
N GLY A 143 -2.27 -50.10 -25.34
CA GLY A 143 -2.84 -50.52 -24.05
C GLY A 143 -3.39 -49.40 -23.17
N GLU A 144 -3.95 -49.77 -22.01
CA GLU A 144 -4.52 -48.83 -21.04
C GLU A 144 -3.41 -48.08 -20.30
N VAL A 145 -3.04 -46.90 -20.80
CA VAL A 145 -2.16 -45.98 -20.08
C VAL A 145 -3.01 -45.25 -19.02
N LYS A 146 -2.96 -45.72 -17.76
CA LYS A 146 -3.50 -44.95 -16.63
C LYS A 146 -2.68 -43.67 -16.46
N ARG A 147 -3.22 -42.54 -16.91
CA ARG A 147 -2.63 -41.23 -16.61
C ARG A 147 -2.68 -41.02 -15.11
N HIS A 148 -1.62 -40.45 -14.54
CA HIS A 148 -1.69 -39.94 -13.18
C HIS A 148 -2.67 -38.78 -13.19
N ASP A 149 -3.60 -38.78 -12.25
CA ASP A 149 -4.49 -37.66 -12.05
C ASP A 149 -3.67 -36.39 -11.83
N ASN A 150 -4.18 -35.25 -12.33
CA ASN A 150 -3.57 -33.96 -12.07
C ASN A 150 -3.44 -33.76 -10.57
N ILE A 151 -2.23 -33.79 -10.05
CA ILE A 151 -1.95 -33.55 -8.64
C ILE A 151 -2.32 -32.09 -8.38
N PRO A 152 -3.33 -31.80 -7.52
CA PRO A 152 -3.65 -30.42 -7.20
C PRO A 152 -2.43 -29.76 -6.54
N PRO A 153 -2.21 -28.45 -6.76
CA PRO A 153 -1.09 -27.76 -6.14
C PRO A 153 -1.15 -27.92 -4.61
N PRO A 154 0.00 -28.07 -3.93
CA PRO A 154 0.04 -28.21 -2.49
C PRO A 154 -0.61 -26.98 -1.84
N ALA A 155 -1.63 -27.22 -1.00
CA ALA A 155 -2.27 -26.16 -0.23
C ALA A 155 -1.34 -25.70 0.90
N PHE A 156 -1.00 -24.42 0.90
CA PHE A 156 -0.25 -23.81 1.99
C PHE A 156 -1.21 -23.40 3.12
N ASP A 157 -0.86 -23.74 4.35
CA ASP A 157 -1.60 -23.31 5.52
C ASP A 157 -1.36 -21.81 5.78
N VAL A 158 -2.39 -21.01 5.53
CA VAL A 158 -2.41 -19.56 5.76
C VAL A 158 -2.95 -19.19 7.14
N HIS A 159 -3.59 -20.11 7.86
CA HIS A 159 -4.26 -19.82 9.13
C HIS A 159 -3.26 -19.73 10.29
N THR A 160 -2.29 -20.65 10.34
CA THR A 160 -1.25 -20.64 11.37
C THR A 160 -0.37 -19.39 11.37
N PRO A 161 0.19 -18.89 10.23
CA PRO A 161 1.00 -17.67 10.24
C PRO A 161 0.17 -16.43 10.58
N LEU A 162 -1.10 -16.38 10.16
CA LEU A 162 -1.98 -15.23 10.41
C LEU A 162 -2.36 -15.11 11.89
N MET A 163 -2.63 -16.24 12.56
CA MET A 163 -2.86 -16.27 14.01
C MET A 163 -1.61 -15.78 14.78
N LEU A 164 -0.43 -16.25 14.39
CA LEU A 164 0.83 -15.88 15.05
C LEU A 164 1.15 -14.40 14.87
N MET A 165 0.89 -13.85 13.67
CA MET A 165 0.99 -12.41 13.40
C MET A 165 0.05 -11.61 14.31
N GLY A 166 -1.20 -12.07 14.48
CA GLY A 166 -2.16 -11.42 15.39
C GLY A 166 -1.68 -11.40 16.84
N ILE A 167 -1.16 -12.52 17.35
CA ILE A 167 -0.61 -12.61 18.72
C ILE A 167 0.59 -11.67 18.89
N CYS A 168 1.54 -11.68 17.94
CA CYS A 168 2.69 -10.79 17.98
C CYS A 168 2.29 -9.31 17.95
N LEU A 169 1.28 -8.94 17.16
CA LEU A 169 0.79 -7.57 17.08
C LEU A 169 0.13 -7.13 18.39
N ILE A 170 -0.69 -8.00 19.01
CA ILE A 170 -1.28 -7.72 20.33
C ILE A 170 -0.17 -7.54 21.38
N LEU A 171 0.83 -8.42 21.40
CA LEU A 171 1.93 -8.30 22.36
C LEU A 171 2.75 -7.02 22.15
N ALA A 172 3.04 -6.67 20.89
CA ALA A 172 3.77 -5.45 20.54
C ALA A 172 3.01 -4.19 20.94
N THR A 173 1.69 -4.16 20.76
CA THR A 173 0.86 -3.01 21.16
C THR A 173 0.82 -2.85 22.68
N ILE A 174 0.68 -3.93 23.45
CA ILE A 174 0.74 -3.89 24.93
C ILE A 174 2.10 -3.39 25.42
N LEU A 175 3.20 -3.91 24.88
CA LEU A 175 4.54 -3.46 25.24
C LEU A 175 4.78 -2.00 24.88
N SER A 176 4.33 -1.57 23.70
CA SER A 176 4.41 -0.18 23.27
C SER A 176 3.63 0.76 24.19
N LEU A 177 2.40 0.40 24.56
CA LEU A 177 1.57 1.13 25.52
C LEU A 177 2.24 1.23 26.90
N LEU A 178 2.82 0.12 27.39
CA LEU A 178 3.55 0.09 28.67
C LEU A 178 4.76 1.02 28.63
N LEU A 179 5.49 1.04 27.50
CA LEU A 179 6.67 1.88 27.33
C LEU A 179 6.30 3.36 27.18
N LEU A 180 5.22 3.68 26.47
CA LEU A 180 4.64 5.02 26.39
C LEU A 180 4.17 5.52 27.76
N TRP A 181 3.55 4.64 28.55
CA TRP A 181 3.13 4.93 29.93
C TRP A 181 4.34 5.15 30.84
N LEU A 182 5.42 4.37 30.70
CA LEU A 182 6.63 4.53 31.50
C LEU A 182 7.42 5.80 31.13
N LYS A 183 7.39 6.21 29.87
CA LYS A 183 8.07 7.43 29.38
C LYS A 183 7.25 8.70 29.56
N ASP A 184 6.01 8.59 30.04
CA ASP A 184 5.07 9.71 30.19
C ASP A 184 4.96 10.54 28.90
N LEU A 185 4.92 9.84 27.76
CA LEU A 185 4.90 10.42 26.41
C LEU A 185 3.48 10.53 25.83
N LEU A 186 2.45 10.26 26.65
CA LEU A 186 1.05 10.41 26.25
C LEU A 186 0.66 11.90 26.27
N PRO A 187 0.39 12.52 25.10
CA PRO A 187 0.12 13.95 25.02
C PRO A 187 -1.25 14.35 25.59
N TRP A 188 -2.18 13.39 25.78
CA TRP A 188 -3.56 13.66 26.17
C TRP A 188 -3.86 13.51 27.67
N LEU A 189 -2.90 13.08 28.49
CA LEU A 189 -3.14 12.91 29.92
C LEU A 189 -2.74 14.20 30.67
N PRO A 190 -3.65 14.84 31.43
CA PRO A 190 -3.34 16.05 32.18
C PRO A 190 -2.51 15.67 33.41
N TYR A 191 -1.22 15.43 33.21
CA TYR A 191 -0.29 15.15 34.31
C TYR A 191 0.68 16.32 34.47
N GLN A 192 0.77 16.86 35.68
CA GLN A 192 1.69 17.94 36.03
C GLN A 192 3.07 17.32 36.32
N PRO A 193 4.06 17.38 35.40
CA PRO A 193 5.39 16.85 35.68
C PRO A 193 5.98 17.61 36.86
N GLY A 194 6.62 16.88 37.77
CA GLY A 194 7.31 17.50 38.89
C GLY A 194 8.47 18.42 38.46
N PRO A 195 8.90 19.38 39.29
CA PRO A 195 9.93 20.35 38.94
C PRO A 195 11.24 19.71 38.47
N MET A 196 11.67 18.58 39.04
CA MET A 196 12.89 17.87 38.58
C MET A 196 12.66 17.15 37.25
N THR A 197 11.46 16.60 37.03
CA THR A 197 11.08 15.99 35.76
C THR A 197 10.98 16.99 34.62
N ALA A 198 10.46 18.19 34.89
CA ALA A 198 10.41 19.30 33.93
C ALA A 198 11.83 19.80 33.60
N LEU A 199 12.70 19.94 34.61
CA LEU A 199 14.10 20.30 34.44
C LEU A 199 14.85 19.34 33.51
N ALA A 200 14.71 18.03 33.71
CA ALA A 200 15.35 17.02 32.88
C ALA A 200 14.93 17.11 31.40
N ARG A 201 13.65 17.42 31.13
CA ARG A 201 13.14 17.62 29.76
C ARG A 201 13.71 18.88 29.12
N GLN A 202 13.77 19.99 29.86
CA GLN A 202 14.30 21.27 29.38
C GLN A 202 15.81 21.18 29.10
N LEU A 203 16.59 20.60 30.02
CA LEU A 203 18.03 20.42 29.82
C LEU A 203 18.37 19.47 28.67
N LYS A 204 17.56 18.43 28.45
CA LYS A 204 17.77 17.51 27.31
C LYS A 204 17.52 18.17 25.94
N ALA A 205 16.66 19.19 25.89
CA ALA A 205 16.41 19.95 24.67
C ALA A 205 17.57 20.90 24.33
N CYS A 206 18.36 21.30 25.32
CA CYS A 206 19.52 22.15 25.14
C CYS A 206 20.78 21.32 24.87
N GLY A 207 21.07 21.02 23.60
CA GLY A 207 22.21 20.20 23.18
C GLY A 207 23.59 20.87 23.22
N ASN A 208 23.88 21.69 24.24
CA ASN A 208 25.16 22.40 24.37
C ASN A 208 26.15 21.60 25.25
N ASP A 209 27.45 21.69 24.96
CA ASP A 209 28.52 21.01 25.72
C ASP A 209 28.88 21.71 27.05
N HIS A 210 28.60 23.01 27.14
CA HIS A 210 28.82 23.83 28.34
C HIS A 210 27.52 24.44 28.86
N LEU A 211 27.39 24.51 30.18
CA LEU A 211 26.24 25.16 30.81
C LEU A 211 26.34 26.68 30.65
N GLN A 212 25.38 27.26 29.93
CA GLN A 212 25.21 28.71 29.83
C GLN A 212 24.54 29.27 31.08
N HIS A 213 24.65 30.59 31.28
CA HIS A 213 24.07 31.27 32.43
C HIS A 213 22.57 31.00 32.60
N ASP A 214 21.81 30.99 31.50
CA ASP A 214 20.38 30.71 31.49
C ASP A 214 20.07 29.28 32.00
N GLN A 215 20.91 28.30 31.65
CA GLN A 215 20.75 26.92 32.08
C GLN A 215 21.05 26.74 33.58
N LEU A 216 22.00 27.51 34.11
CA LEU A 216 22.26 27.56 35.56
C LEU A 216 21.04 28.12 36.31
N GLN A 217 20.43 29.21 35.80
CA GLN A 217 19.22 29.79 36.39
C GLN A 217 18.04 28.82 36.38
N ILE A 218 17.84 28.07 35.29
CA ILE A 218 16.77 27.07 35.18
C ILE A 218 16.94 25.96 36.23
N ILE A 219 18.18 25.49 36.46
CA ILE A 219 18.48 24.48 37.49
C ILE A 219 18.18 25.02 38.89
N HIS A 220 18.62 26.23 39.21
CA HIS A 220 18.32 26.89 40.50
C HIS A 220 16.82 27.07 40.71
N HIS A 221 16.09 27.51 39.68
CA HIS A 221 14.65 27.69 39.74
C HIS A 221 13.91 26.37 40.01
N ALA A 222 14.32 25.28 39.37
CA ALA A 222 13.72 23.96 39.60
C ALA A 222 13.99 23.44 41.03
N LEU A 223 15.19 23.65 41.56
CA LEU A 223 15.55 23.27 42.94
C LEU A 223 14.79 24.13 43.97
N ASN A 224 14.68 25.43 43.73
CA ASN A 224 13.87 26.35 44.54
C ASN A 224 12.38 25.97 44.54
N SER A 225 11.85 25.62 43.37
CA SER A 225 10.47 25.15 43.21
C SER A 225 10.23 23.84 43.96
N THR A 226 11.24 22.96 44.02
CA THR A 226 11.18 21.71 44.77
C THR A 226 11.18 21.94 46.28
N ALA A 227 11.99 22.89 46.76
CA ALA A 227 12.04 23.28 48.17
C ALA A 227 10.91 24.24 48.61
N LYS A 228 10.10 24.75 47.67
CA LYS A 228 9.08 25.80 47.87
C LYS A 228 9.63 27.09 48.51
N GLN A 229 10.94 27.33 48.41
CA GLN A 229 11.65 28.48 48.97
C GLN A 229 12.92 28.76 48.16
N SER A 230 13.46 29.98 48.25
CA SER A 230 14.75 30.31 47.64
C SER A 230 15.89 29.64 48.42
N LEU A 231 16.70 28.83 47.74
CA LEU A 231 17.81 28.10 48.33
C LEU A 231 19.11 28.87 48.17
N TYR A 232 19.89 28.90 49.26
CA TYR A 232 21.27 29.37 49.30
C TYR A 232 22.19 28.23 49.71
N PRO A 233 23.51 28.31 49.46
CA PRO A 233 24.47 27.28 49.89
C PRO A 233 24.35 26.90 51.37
N SER A 234 23.99 27.84 52.24
CA SER A 234 23.77 27.63 53.68
C SER A 234 22.42 27.01 54.05
N THR A 235 21.45 27.00 53.13
CA THR A 235 20.06 26.56 53.39
C THR A 235 19.72 25.23 52.69
N LEU A 236 20.71 24.58 52.06
CA LEU A 236 20.51 23.38 51.24
C LEU A 236 19.99 22.18 52.05
N ASP A 237 20.27 22.13 53.35
CA ASP A 237 19.74 21.10 54.26
C ASP A 237 18.20 21.06 54.31
N LYS A 238 17.53 22.19 54.06
CA LYS A 238 16.07 22.26 54.02
C LYS A 238 15.48 21.57 52.78
N LEU A 239 16.21 21.53 51.67
CA LEU A 239 15.78 20.84 50.45
C LEU A 239 15.62 19.34 50.70
N PHE A 240 16.61 18.72 51.35
CA PHE A 240 16.59 17.28 51.62
C PHE A 240 15.52 16.86 52.64
N LYS A 241 15.12 17.78 53.54
CA LYS A 241 13.98 17.56 54.44
C LYS A 241 12.63 17.55 53.71
N VAL A 242 12.46 18.40 52.70
CA VAL A 242 11.22 18.51 51.92
C VAL A 242 11.14 17.45 50.83
N ALA A 243 12.27 17.07 50.25
CA ALA A 243 12.40 16.11 49.15
C ALA A 243 13.41 15.00 49.51
N PRO A 244 13.01 13.99 50.31
CA PRO A 244 13.93 12.93 50.76
C PRO A 244 14.46 12.07 49.60
N TYR A 245 13.75 12.03 48.46
CA TYR A 245 14.22 11.31 47.27
C TYR A 245 15.49 11.91 46.63
N LEU A 246 15.85 13.15 46.97
CA LEU A 246 17.08 13.82 46.50
C LEU A 246 18.31 13.52 47.39
N GLU A 247 18.14 12.88 48.53
CA GLU A 247 19.22 12.62 49.49
C GLU A 247 20.38 11.82 48.88
N LYS A 248 20.07 10.90 47.96
CA LYS A 248 21.07 10.10 47.23
C LYS A 248 21.99 10.91 46.32
N GLU A 249 21.57 12.11 45.92
CA GLU A 249 22.33 13.01 45.03
C GLU A 249 22.84 14.26 45.78
N ARG A 250 22.86 14.22 47.11
CA ARG A 250 23.25 15.34 47.98
C ARG A 250 24.59 15.96 47.58
N ASP A 251 25.61 15.13 47.42
CA ASP A 251 26.98 15.60 47.13
C ASP A 251 27.06 16.28 45.76
N ALA A 252 26.35 15.74 44.75
CA ALA A 252 26.29 16.32 43.41
C ALA A 252 25.59 17.70 43.41
N ILE A 253 24.51 17.84 44.19
CA ILE A 253 23.78 19.11 44.31
C ILE A 253 24.63 20.15 45.07
N HIS A 254 25.32 19.76 46.15
CA HIS A 254 26.24 20.65 46.87
C HIS A 254 27.41 21.12 45.97
N ALA A 255 28.01 20.20 45.22
CA ALA A 255 29.09 20.52 44.28
C ALA A 255 28.62 21.48 43.18
N PHE A 256 27.42 21.25 42.64
CA PHE A 256 26.80 22.15 41.66
C PHE A 256 26.56 23.55 42.22
N PHE A 257 25.96 23.68 43.41
CA PHE A 257 25.72 24.98 44.04
C PHE A 257 27.02 25.75 44.28
N LYS A 258 28.08 25.06 44.75
CA LYS A 258 29.39 25.68 44.96
C LYS A 258 30.00 26.19 43.65
N ALA A 259 29.99 25.36 42.60
CA ALA A 259 30.54 25.71 41.31
C ALA A 259 29.74 26.82 40.60
N SER A 260 28.40 26.76 40.67
CA SER A 260 27.52 27.76 40.08
C SER A 260 27.62 29.10 40.81
N TRP A 261 27.73 29.10 42.14
CA TRP A 261 27.88 30.35 42.90
C TRP A 261 29.21 31.04 42.59
N HIS A 262 30.29 30.26 42.51
CA HIS A 262 31.59 30.76 42.08
C HIS A 262 31.53 31.36 40.67
N SER A 263 30.93 30.65 39.71
CA SER A 263 30.76 31.14 38.33
C SER A 263 29.87 32.39 38.19
N ILE A 264 28.92 32.63 39.09
CA ILE A 264 27.98 33.77 39.01
C ILE A 264 28.54 35.02 39.72
N TYR A 265 29.29 34.85 40.81
CA TYR A 265 29.73 35.96 41.67
C TYR A 265 31.26 36.22 41.67
N GLU A 266 32.09 35.20 41.44
CA GLU A 266 33.54 35.32 41.32
C GLU A 266 33.91 35.22 39.84
N ASN A 267 34.15 36.38 39.20
CA ASN A 267 34.52 36.48 37.78
C ASN A 267 36.01 36.07 37.56
N THR A 268 36.39 34.91 38.09
CA THR A 268 37.77 34.39 38.08
C THR A 268 37.91 33.23 37.11
N SER A 269 38.96 33.28 36.30
CA SER A 269 39.29 32.40 35.16
C SER A 269 39.55 30.92 35.49
N GLU A 270 39.35 30.50 36.73
CA GLU A 270 39.55 29.12 37.19
C GLU A 270 38.23 28.54 37.70
N THR A 271 37.25 28.41 36.80
CA THR A 271 36.02 27.69 37.10
C THR A 271 36.24 26.19 36.91
N PRO A 272 35.89 25.33 37.89
CA PRO A 272 35.77 23.91 37.61
C PRO A 272 34.67 23.74 36.55
N ALA A 273 35.04 23.28 35.36
CA ALA A 273 34.14 23.18 34.22
C ALA A 273 32.93 22.32 34.58
N ILE A 274 31.78 22.96 34.82
CA ILE A 274 30.53 22.25 35.08
C ILE A 274 30.14 21.54 33.79
N THR A 275 30.41 20.25 33.74
CA THR A 275 30.19 19.44 32.54
C THR A 275 28.70 19.14 32.41
N VAL A 276 28.11 19.46 31.26
CA VAL A 276 26.68 19.24 30.99
C VAL A 276 26.29 17.78 31.19
N ALA A 277 27.16 16.85 30.77
CA ALA A 277 26.94 15.41 30.93
C ALA A 277 26.82 14.97 32.40
N GLN A 278 27.65 15.49 33.30
CA GLN A 278 27.59 15.16 34.72
C GLN A 278 26.33 15.73 35.37
N THR A 279 25.98 16.97 35.00
CA THR A 279 24.77 17.63 35.50
C THR A 279 23.50 16.93 35.03
N LEU A 280 23.44 16.58 33.75
CA LEU A 280 22.31 15.87 33.16
C LEU A 280 22.16 14.45 33.74
N ALA A 281 23.26 13.78 34.10
CA ALA A 281 23.23 12.47 34.73
C ALA A 281 22.53 12.48 36.09
N TRP A 282 22.93 13.36 37.03
CA TRP A 282 22.27 13.43 38.33
C TRP A 282 20.86 14.01 38.23
N VAL A 283 20.61 14.98 37.33
CA VAL A 283 19.25 15.50 37.09
C VAL A 283 18.31 14.41 36.58
N ASN A 284 18.75 13.54 35.66
CA ASN A 284 17.93 12.42 35.18
C ASN A 284 17.65 11.40 36.28
N ARG A 285 18.63 11.09 37.14
CA ARG A 285 18.42 10.20 38.30
C ARG A 285 17.43 10.81 39.28
N SER A 286 17.57 12.10 39.59
CA SER A 286 16.63 12.87 40.42
C SER A 286 15.22 12.92 39.83
N ALA A 287 15.08 13.07 38.51
CA ALA A 287 13.79 13.04 37.83
C ALA A 287 13.11 11.66 37.92
N ILE A 288 13.86 10.57 37.76
CA ILE A 288 13.33 9.20 37.94
C ILE A 288 12.91 8.98 39.40
N ALA A 289 13.74 9.40 40.36
CA ALA A 289 13.45 9.30 41.78
C ALA A 289 12.19 10.08 42.18
N GLU A 290 12.02 11.29 41.64
CA GLU A 290 10.80 12.09 41.82
C GLU A 290 9.56 11.38 41.30
N ARG A 291 9.61 10.80 40.09
CA ARG A 291 8.48 10.06 39.50
C ARG A 291 8.08 8.86 40.33
N LEU A 292 9.06 8.09 40.79
CA LEU A 292 8.80 6.94 41.66
C LEU A 292 8.20 7.41 43.00
N TYR A 293 8.77 8.44 43.63
CA TYR A 293 8.28 8.97 44.90
C TYR A 293 6.84 9.49 44.80
N ARG A 294 6.51 10.29 43.77
CA ARG A 294 5.15 10.81 43.54
C ARG A 294 4.13 9.69 43.29
N LYS A 295 4.48 8.68 42.48
CA LYS A 295 3.59 7.53 42.25
C LYS A 295 3.33 6.75 43.55
N HIS A 296 4.34 6.55 44.39
CA HIS A 296 4.14 5.90 45.70
C HIS A 296 3.30 6.77 46.65
N ALA A 297 3.51 8.09 46.67
CA ALA A 297 2.74 9.02 47.49
C ALA A 297 1.25 9.10 47.07
N GLU A 298 0.95 9.13 45.77
CA GLU A 298 -0.42 9.08 45.25
C GLU A 298 -1.13 7.77 45.61
N VAL A 299 -0.43 6.64 45.49
CA VAL A 299 -0.95 5.32 45.88
C VAL A 299 -1.21 5.24 47.39
N ALA A 300 -0.31 5.78 48.22
CA ALA A 300 -0.46 5.82 49.67
C ALA A 300 -1.64 6.71 50.10
N HIS A 301 -1.80 7.89 49.50
CA HIS A 301 -2.93 8.79 49.75
C HIS A 301 -4.27 8.18 49.34
N LYS A 302 -4.32 7.47 48.20
CA LYS A 302 -5.53 6.76 47.75
C LYS A 302 -5.93 5.59 48.64
N LYS A 303 -4.97 5.02 49.38
CA LYS A 303 -5.20 3.91 50.33
C LYS A 303 -5.71 4.36 51.70
N LEU A 304 -5.49 5.63 52.07
CA LEU A 304 -5.96 6.25 53.33
C LEU A 304 -7.39 6.79 53.25
N HIS A 305 -7.90 7.05 52.04
CA HIS A 305 -9.27 7.52 51.78
C HIS A 305 -10.23 6.40 51.33
N ARG A 306 -9.89 5.15 51.61
CA ARG A 306 -10.69 3.97 51.30
C ARG A 306 -10.90 3.16 52.55
#